data_AF-A0A524F6V5-F1
#
_entry.id   AF-A0A524F6V5-F1
#
_cell.length_a   1.000
_cell.length_b   1.000
_cell.length_c   1.000
_cell.angle_alpha   90.00
_cell.angle_beta   90.00
_cell.angle_gamma   90.00
#
_symmetry.space_group_name_H-M   'P 1'
#
loop_
_entity.id
_entity.type
_entity.pdbx_description
1 polymer ?
#
loop_
_entity_poly.entity_id
_entity_poly.type
_entity_poly.pdbx_seq_one_letter_code
_entity_poly.pdbx_strand_id
1 'polypeptide(L)'
;MLANAKISEETEKKALKDKSLENSKINIIKEFLYAGIGCLAFLLIYSFLPYTYWKEIYRNIICALIVFSFFIAFIILNQPNTKKKFLKVNYRRNIILFTVLNFAILSFLFFRTDFAYSGLSPDNWYRFAYVTQMAKSGYPQDSTYKGFSAFMAPLYWYLLALLSILFQIDPYKMVKFGFLFSYYILPILFYEAWKKIFNKKKSFYLTAFFYTFIVNYSEIIWIDHLIGYMFFIPFFLYYFENYKEKDITKKDYIVAGIIGSLLVCTFYLYFLLIPIYIVVCLIQNNFKIFKKKLKRIFIILILIIVFSSWFWIPLTINIINVGYESHQNNFFPKYALDMPFEAYLEFNLFSVVLILGLVFILFRYAKSELLTILGNIVLSVYILYLIGFVGLLIGFPIVHFRILVVSYYVLVISFILFYVEFFRLLKKKEIMTQFKNKINIKRVEVIIFIIIIFFQNYRNTVELYESDYYEDALNEKIPKEIKVIEELDDYKNKVFLTQYFEVAAFLPIYLFVIENSHFSHPSALYNERVVFLQNLADCKNSKEFFEELKESKFGPIHYFYLEPCVDPMFLNITEFLFDAAELEHFPERLDLQIYFRAELFENSKYFKKIIIDEDIIYKTKY
;
A
#
# COMPACT_ATOMS: atom_id res chain seq x y z
N MET A 1 -22.01 -58.62 -20.81
CA MET A 1 -22.55 -57.97 -19.59
C MET A 1 -21.48 -57.26 -18.76
N LEU A 2 -20.35 -57.87 -18.40
CA LEU A 2 -19.30 -57.23 -17.58
C LEU A 2 -18.62 -55.99 -18.20
N ALA A 3 -18.47 -55.93 -19.53
CA ALA A 3 -17.91 -54.77 -20.23
C ALA A 3 -18.83 -53.54 -20.18
N ASN A 4 -20.15 -53.74 -20.29
CA ASN A 4 -21.14 -52.65 -20.24
C ASN A 4 -21.30 -52.07 -18.82
N ALA A 5 -21.13 -52.89 -17.77
CA ALA A 5 -21.15 -52.42 -16.38
C ALA A 5 -19.95 -51.49 -16.08
N LYS A 6 -18.76 -51.80 -16.64
CA LYS A 6 -17.55 -51.00 -16.43
C LYS A 6 -17.61 -49.64 -17.12
N ILE A 7 -18.20 -49.59 -18.32
CA ILE A 7 -18.43 -48.33 -19.07
C ILE A 7 -19.48 -47.46 -18.36
N SER A 8 -20.54 -48.06 -17.81
CA SER A 8 -21.54 -47.34 -17.01
C SER A 8 -20.92 -46.67 -15.77
N GLU A 9 -20.07 -47.39 -15.05
CA GLU A 9 -19.45 -46.89 -13.82
C GLU A 9 -18.41 -45.77 -14.07
N GLU A 10 -17.66 -45.84 -15.18
CA GLU A 10 -16.76 -44.75 -15.61
C GLU A 10 -17.52 -43.52 -16.09
N THR A 11 -18.63 -43.71 -16.80
CA THR A 11 -19.48 -42.61 -17.29
C THR A 11 -20.16 -41.90 -16.11
N GLU A 12 -20.60 -42.65 -15.11
CA GLU A 12 -21.19 -42.11 -13.88
C GLU A 12 -20.15 -41.40 -13.01
N LYS A 13 -18.94 -41.96 -12.88
CA LYS A 13 -17.81 -41.28 -12.21
C LYS A 13 -17.41 -40.00 -12.92
N LYS A 14 -17.42 -39.96 -14.25
CA LYS A 14 -17.10 -38.75 -15.03
C LYS A 14 -18.21 -37.70 -14.90
N ALA A 15 -19.47 -38.10 -14.99
CA ALA A 15 -20.63 -37.21 -14.78
C ALA A 15 -20.69 -36.64 -13.36
N LEU A 16 -20.34 -37.43 -12.33
CA LEU A 16 -20.22 -36.95 -10.95
C LEU A 16 -19.04 -35.99 -10.76
N LYS A 17 -17.92 -36.23 -11.45
CA LYS A 17 -16.76 -35.34 -11.44
C LYS A 17 -17.10 -34.00 -12.10
N ASP A 18 -17.79 -34.03 -13.24
CA ASP A 18 -18.22 -32.84 -13.98
C ASP A 18 -19.31 -32.05 -13.23
N LYS A 19 -20.33 -32.72 -12.65
CA LYS A 19 -21.30 -32.07 -11.73
C LYS A 19 -20.65 -31.49 -10.47
N SER A 20 -19.58 -32.11 -9.95
CA SER A 20 -18.84 -31.57 -8.81
C SER A 20 -18.01 -30.33 -9.18
N LEU A 21 -17.52 -30.27 -10.42
CA LEU A 21 -16.82 -29.11 -10.97
C LEU A 21 -17.79 -27.96 -11.25
N GLU A 22 -18.98 -28.25 -11.76
CA GLU A 22 -20.04 -27.27 -12.01
C GLU A 22 -20.58 -26.65 -10.71
N ASN A 23 -20.85 -27.47 -9.68
CA ASN A 23 -21.23 -26.99 -8.34
C ASN A 23 -20.08 -26.29 -7.58
N SER A 24 -18.85 -26.29 -8.12
CA SER A 24 -17.69 -25.60 -7.52
C SER A 24 -17.49 -24.16 -8.01
N LYS A 25 -18.26 -23.74 -9.03
CA LYS A 25 -18.37 -22.36 -9.49
C LYS A 25 -19.37 -21.59 -8.60
N ILE A 26 -19.13 -21.56 -7.29
CA ILE A 26 -19.62 -20.41 -6.52
C ILE A 26 -18.98 -19.19 -7.21
N ASN A 27 -19.83 -18.34 -7.75
CA ASN A 27 -19.43 -17.13 -8.46
C ASN A 27 -18.76 -16.20 -7.46
N ILE A 28 -17.57 -15.68 -7.76
CA ILE A 28 -16.86 -14.70 -6.93
C ILE A 28 -17.78 -13.53 -6.54
N ILE A 29 -18.72 -13.18 -7.41
CA ILE A 29 -19.78 -12.19 -7.16
C ILE A 29 -20.63 -12.55 -5.92
N LYS A 30 -20.97 -13.82 -5.72
CA LYS A 30 -21.71 -14.26 -4.53
C LYS A 30 -20.88 -14.12 -3.27
N GLU A 31 -19.56 -14.34 -3.35
CA GLU A 31 -18.67 -14.20 -2.20
C GLU A 31 -18.57 -12.75 -1.77
N PHE A 32 -18.41 -11.83 -2.72
CA PHE A 32 -18.53 -10.39 -2.47
C PHE A 32 -19.89 -10.06 -1.86
N LEU A 33 -21.00 -10.48 -2.49
CA LEU A 33 -22.34 -10.18 -1.97
C LEU A 33 -22.54 -10.63 -0.51
N TYR A 34 -22.11 -11.85 -0.17
CA TYR A 34 -22.23 -12.35 1.21
C TYR A 34 -21.32 -11.61 2.19
N ALA A 35 -20.08 -11.29 1.79
CA ALA A 35 -19.21 -10.46 2.60
C ALA A 35 -19.82 -9.07 2.80
N GLY A 36 -20.38 -8.47 1.74
CA GLY A 36 -21.00 -7.16 1.76
C GLY A 36 -22.19 -7.09 2.71
N ILE A 37 -23.06 -8.11 2.71
CA ILE A 37 -24.16 -8.21 3.68
C ILE A 37 -23.63 -8.23 5.12
N GLY A 38 -22.56 -8.99 5.39
CA GLY A 38 -21.92 -9.02 6.69
C GLY A 38 -21.34 -7.66 7.10
N CYS A 39 -20.60 -7.01 6.20
CA CYS A 39 -20.03 -5.69 6.42
C CYS A 39 -21.10 -4.61 6.68
N LEU A 40 -22.19 -4.62 5.90
CA LEU A 40 -23.32 -3.70 6.08
C LEU A 40 -24.01 -3.93 7.44
N ALA A 41 -24.15 -5.18 7.88
CA ALA A 41 -24.71 -5.45 9.20
C ALA A 41 -23.88 -4.82 10.33
N PHE A 42 -22.55 -4.87 10.24
CA PHE A 42 -21.68 -4.19 11.21
C PHE A 42 -21.80 -2.67 11.15
N LEU A 43 -21.81 -2.07 9.95
CA LEU A 43 -22.02 -0.62 9.81
C LEU A 43 -23.36 -0.17 10.40
N LEU A 44 -24.42 -0.95 10.20
CA LEU A 44 -25.72 -0.71 10.82
C LEU A 44 -25.62 -0.80 12.35
N ILE A 45 -24.99 -1.83 12.91
CA ILE A 45 -24.76 -1.95 14.36
C ILE A 45 -24.03 -0.71 14.90
N TYR A 46 -22.95 -0.29 14.25
CA TYR A 46 -22.15 0.86 14.68
C TYR A 46 -22.93 2.17 14.63
N SER A 47 -23.86 2.34 13.69
CA SER A 47 -24.72 3.52 13.62
C SER A 47 -25.65 3.68 14.84
N PHE A 48 -25.95 2.59 15.56
CA PHE A 48 -26.78 2.61 16.76
C PHE A 48 -25.99 2.66 18.08
N LEU A 49 -24.65 2.52 18.04
CA LEU A 49 -23.86 2.56 19.27
C LEU A 49 -23.76 4.00 19.82
N PRO A 50 -23.95 4.21 21.13
CA PRO A 50 -23.74 5.52 21.78
C PRO A 50 -22.28 5.98 21.73
N TYR A 51 -22.05 7.29 21.65
CA TYR A 51 -20.69 7.88 21.55
C TYR A 51 -19.71 7.40 22.63
N THR A 52 -20.21 7.09 23.82
CA THR A 52 -19.39 6.56 24.93
C THR A 52 -18.64 5.27 24.58
N TYR A 53 -19.12 4.48 23.62
CA TYR A 53 -18.51 3.21 23.21
C TYR A 53 -17.22 3.36 22.39
N TRP A 54 -16.90 4.58 21.94
CA TRP A 54 -15.63 4.87 21.26
C TRP A 54 -14.54 5.38 22.22
N LYS A 55 -14.86 5.53 23.52
CA LYS A 55 -13.85 5.76 24.55
C LYS A 55 -12.99 4.51 24.74
N GLU A 56 -11.73 4.72 25.11
CA GLU A 56 -10.66 3.72 25.18
C GLU A 56 -11.08 2.38 25.81
N ILE A 57 -11.67 2.39 27.01
CA ILE A 57 -12.10 1.15 27.69
C ILE A 57 -13.09 0.32 26.87
N TYR A 58 -14.08 0.97 26.25
CA TYR A 58 -15.12 0.28 25.49
C TYR A 58 -14.62 -0.17 24.11
N ARG A 59 -13.71 0.61 23.51
CA ARG A 59 -13.05 0.30 22.24
C ARG A 59 -12.35 -1.06 22.31
N ASN A 60 -11.56 -1.30 23.35
CA ASN A 60 -10.80 -2.54 23.54
C ASN A 60 -11.75 -3.75 23.69
N ILE A 61 -12.81 -3.58 24.50
CA ILE A 61 -13.82 -4.63 24.72
C ILE A 61 -14.54 -4.96 23.40
N ILE A 62 -14.95 -3.95 22.62
CA ILE A 62 -15.67 -4.17 21.36
C ILE A 62 -14.78 -4.85 20.32
N CYS A 63 -13.54 -4.39 20.16
CA CYS A 63 -12.56 -5.05 19.29
C CYS A 63 -12.34 -6.53 19.69
N ALA A 64 -12.16 -6.80 20.99
CA ALA A 64 -12.03 -8.16 21.51
C ALA A 64 -13.28 -9.01 21.21
N LEU A 65 -14.48 -8.45 21.38
CA LEU A 65 -15.75 -9.11 21.08
C LEU A 65 -15.92 -9.40 19.59
N ILE A 66 -15.51 -8.50 18.69
CA ILE A 66 -15.54 -8.72 17.25
C ILE A 66 -14.63 -9.90 16.88
N VAL A 67 -13.39 -9.88 17.37
CA VAL A 67 -12.42 -10.97 17.18
C VAL A 67 -13.02 -12.29 17.71
N PHE A 68 -13.48 -12.32 18.96
CA PHE A 68 -14.06 -13.52 19.58
C PHE A 68 -15.29 -14.05 18.83
N SER A 69 -16.18 -13.16 18.39
CA SER A 69 -17.38 -13.50 17.62
C SER A 69 -17.03 -14.14 16.28
N PHE A 70 -15.99 -13.66 15.60
CA PHE A 70 -15.47 -14.30 14.40
C PHE A 70 -15.05 -15.75 14.67
N PHE A 71 -14.39 -16.03 15.79
CA PHE A 71 -13.97 -17.40 16.10
C PHE A 71 -15.12 -18.31 16.45
N ILE A 72 -16.13 -17.82 17.17
CA ILE A 72 -17.37 -18.56 17.39
C ILE A 72 -18.01 -18.88 16.04
N ALA A 73 -18.15 -17.88 15.16
CA ALA A 73 -18.72 -18.07 13.82
C ALA A 73 -17.89 -19.06 12.98
N PHE A 74 -16.56 -19.01 13.04
CA PHE A 74 -15.68 -19.96 12.38
C PHE A 74 -15.93 -21.37 12.89
N ILE A 75 -16.03 -21.57 14.21
CA ILE A 75 -16.31 -22.88 14.79
C ILE A 75 -17.68 -23.38 14.29
N ILE A 76 -18.74 -22.57 14.42
CA ILE A 76 -20.12 -22.89 13.99
C ILE A 76 -20.18 -23.26 12.51
N LEU A 77 -19.63 -22.43 11.62
CA LEU A 77 -19.67 -22.64 10.17
C LEU A 77 -18.93 -23.89 9.71
N ASN A 78 -17.97 -24.36 10.52
CA ASN A 78 -17.17 -25.54 10.22
C ASN A 78 -17.54 -26.75 11.08
N GLN A 79 -18.58 -26.65 11.93
CA GLN A 79 -19.03 -27.73 12.81
C GLN A 79 -19.30 -29.01 12.01
N PRO A 80 -18.96 -30.19 12.56
CA PRO A 80 -19.32 -31.44 11.95
C PRO A 80 -20.84 -31.55 11.89
N ASN A 81 -21.41 -31.81 10.71
CA ASN A 81 -22.81 -32.21 10.60
C ASN A 81 -23.03 -33.40 11.56
N THR A 82 -24.11 -33.43 12.35
CA THR A 82 -24.31 -34.32 13.53
C THR A 82 -24.03 -35.81 13.28
N LYS A 83 -24.08 -36.26 12.02
CA LYS A 83 -23.74 -37.64 11.60
C LYS A 83 -22.24 -37.89 11.28
N LYS A 84 -21.41 -36.85 11.14
CA LYS A 84 -19.98 -36.95 10.77
C LYS A 84 -19.12 -36.47 11.93
N LYS A 85 -18.23 -37.31 12.47
CA LYS A 85 -17.29 -36.94 13.55
C LYS A 85 -16.17 -35.96 13.15
N PHE A 86 -16.29 -35.22 12.04
CA PHE A 86 -15.19 -34.45 11.43
C PHE A 86 -15.57 -33.01 11.08
N LEU A 87 -14.78 -32.03 11.54
CA LEU A 87 -14.81 -30.65 11.06
C LEU A 87 -14.50 -30.62 9.56
N LYS A 88 -15.46 -30.14 8.75
CA LYS A 88 -15.27 -29.94 7.31
C LYS A 88 -15.10 -28.45 7.07
N VAL A 89 -13.85 -28.00 7.00
CA VAL A 89 -13.54 -26.59 6.74
C VAL A 89 -14.04 -26.18 5.34
N ASN A 90 -14.94 -25.21 5.27
CA ASN A 90 -15.37 -24.61 4.02
C ASN A 90 -14.54 -23.35 3.73
N TYR A 91 -13.42 -23.51 3.03
CA TYR A 91 -12.46 -22.44 2.77
C TYR A 91 -13.07 -21.17 2.17
N ARG A 92 -14.07 -21.28 1.27
CA ARG A 92 -14.76 -20.13 0.66
C ARG A 92 -15.63 -19.37 1.66
N ARG A 93 -16.37 -20.07 2.53
CA ARG A 93 -17.14 -19.41 3.59
C ARG A 93 -16.25 -18.73 4.61
N ASN A 94 -15.10 -19.35 4.91
CA ASN A 94 -14.16 -18.78 5.87
C ASN A 94 -13.40 -17.57 5.31
N ILE A 95 -13.14 -17.49 4.00
CA ILE A 95 -12.56 -16.26 3.44
C ILE A 95 -13.56 -15.10 3.49
N ILE A 96 -14.85 -15.35 3.25
CA ILE A 96 -15.93 -14.36 3.45
C ILE A 96 -15.95 -13.90 4.91
N LEU A 97 -15.99 -14.84 5.84
CA LEU A 97 -16.00 -14.53 7.27
C LEU A 97 -14.76 -13.72 7.68
N PHE A 98 -13.60 -14.06 7.15
CA PHE A 98 -12.34 -13.36 7.45
C PHE A 98 -12.30 -11.96 6.85
N THR A 99 -12.88 -11.78 5.66
CA THR A 99 -13.10 -10.46 5.05
C THR A 99 -13.96 -9.58 5.96
N VAL A 100 -15.08 -10.13 6.44
CA VAL A 100 -15.99 -9.42 7.36
C VAL A 100 -15.29 -9.07 8.67
N LEU A 101 -14.45 -9.95 9.22
CA LEU A 101 -13.66 -9.63 10.43
C LEU A 101 -12.77 -8.41 10.24
N ASN A 102 -11.91 -8.43 9.22
CA ASN A 102 -10.95 -7.34 8.98
C ASN A 102 -11.69 -6.01 8.73
N PHE A 103 -12.74 -6.06 7.90
CA PHE A 103 -13.56 -4.89 7.65
C PHE A 103 -14.27 -4.40 8.92
N ALA A 104 -14.85 -5.29 9.73
CA ALA A 104 -15.58 -4.92 10.94
C ALA A 104 -14.68 -4.21 11.96
N ILE A 105 -13.45 -4.68 12.16
CA ILE A 105 -12.47 -4.03 13.06
C ILE A 105 -12.13 -2.63 12.55
N LEU A 106 -11.70 -2.52 11.28
CA LEU A 106 -11.27 -1.23 10.73
C LEU A 106 -12.42 -0.23 10.65
N SER A 107 -13.60 -0.66 10.19
CA SER A 107 -14.76 0.22 10.11
C SER A 107 -15.28 0.65 11.48
N PHE A 108 -15.08 -0.14 12.54
CA PHE A 108 -15.38 0.27 13.92
C PHE A 108 -14.42 1.37 14.38
N LEU A 109 -13.12 1.15 14.21
CA LEU A 109 -12.06 2.06 14.61
C LEU A 109 -12.18 3.42 13.89
N PHE A 110 -12.38 3.41 12.57
CA PHE A 110 -12.47 4.62 11.77
C PHE A 110 -13.91 5.12 11.56
N PHE A 111 -14.88 4.65 12.36
CA PHE A 111 -16.29 5.02 12.17
C PHE A 111 -16.55 6.52 12.41
N ARG A 112 -15.79 7.14 13.33
CA ARG A 112 -16.04 8.49 13.86
C ARG A 112 -15.13 9.57 13.29
N THR A 113 -14.22 9.22 12.40
CA THR A 113 -13.32 10.15 11.73
C THR A 113 -13.59 10.16 10.24
N ASP A 114 -13.34 11.29 9.58
CA ASP A 114 -13.34 11.42 8.12
C ASP A 114 -12.03 10.97 7.48
N PHE A 115 -11.01 10.73 8.29
CA PHE A 115 -9.67 10.41 7.85
C PHE A 115 -9.42 8.91 7.85
N ALA A 116 -8.54 8.47 6.95
CA ALA A 116 -7.99 7.12 6.98
C ALA A 116 -6.98 7.00 8.13
N TYR A 117 -6.44 5.79 8.33
CA TYR A 117 -5.34 5.57 9.27
C TYR A 117 -4.19 6.58 9.02
N SER A 118 -3.63 7.12 10.10
CA SER A 118 -2.60 8.15 10.11
C SER A 118 -3.03 9.61 9.80
N GLY A 119 -4.33 9.91 9.69
CA GLY A 119 -4.77 11.31 9.54
C GLY A 119 -4.15 12.00 8.33
N LEU A 120 -3.70 13.25 8.50
CA LEU A 120 -2.89 14.04 7.58
C LEU A 120 -1.40 13.99 7.94
N SER A 121 -0.90 12.92 8.58
CA SER A 121 0.53 12.78 8.89
C SER A 121 1.42 13.14 7.69
N PRO A 122 2.71 13.48 7.91
CA PRO A 122 3.57 14.05 6.87
C PRO A 122 3.63 13.26 5.55
N ASP A 123 3.34 11.95 5.58
CA ASP A 123 3.28 11.12 4.37
C ASP A 123 1.88 11.02 3.74
N ASN A 124 0.83 11.23 4.53
CA ASN A 124 -0.55 10.98 4.13
C ASN A 124 -1.21 12.19 3.47
N TRP A 125 -0.93 13.42 3.90
CA TRP A 125 -1.51 14.62 3.27
C TRP A 125 -1.30 14.64 1.76
N TYR A 126 -0.12 14.22 1.29
CA TYR A 126 0.22 14.14 -0.14
C TYR A 126 -0.73 13.21 -0.91
N ARG A 127 -1.14 12.08 -0.32
CA ARG A 127 -2.09 11.14 -0.94
C ARG A 127 -3.48 11.74 -1.05
N PHE A 128 -3.90 12.47 -0.02
CA PHE A 128 -5.17 13.19 -0.04
C PHE A 128 -5.13 14.28 -1.12
N ALA A 129 -4.02 15.02 -1.23
CA ALA A 129 -3.80 16.00 -2.28
C ALA A 129 -3.82 15.36 -3.68
N TYR A 130 -3.24 14.17 -3.85
CA TYR A 130 -3.29 13.39 -5.09
C TYR A 130 -4.73 13.08 -5.52
N VAL A 131 -5.56 12.59 -4.60
CA VAL A 131 -6.97 12.27 -4.88
C VAL A 131 -7.77 13.54 -5.16
N THR A 132 -7.57 14.61 -4.39
CA THR A 132 -8.21 15.93 -4.59
C THR A 132 -7.86 16.53 -5.94
N GLN A 133 -6.58 16.53 -6.30
CA GLN A 133 -6.10 17.14 -7.53
C GLN A 133 -6.53 16.35 -8.77
N MET A 134 -6.55 15.02 -8.70
CA MET A 134 -7.07 14.16 -9.77
C MET A 134 -8.59 14.22 -9.90
N ALA A 135 -9.32 14.37 -8.79
CA ALA A 135 -10.77 14.55 -8.84
C ALA A 135 -11.14 15.87 -9.52
N LYS A 136 -10.29 16.90 -9.35
CA LYS A 136 -10.48 18.18 -10.02
C LYS A 136 -10.14 18.13 -11.51
N SER A 137 -9.01 17.53 -11.90
CA SER A 137 -8.59 17.50 -13.32
C SER A 137 -9.30 16.44 -14.15
N GLY A 138 -9.76 15.36 -13.52
CA GLY A 138 -10.28 14.19 -14.22
C GLY A 138 -9.21 13.35 -14.91
N TYR A 139 -7.92 13.58 -14.66
CA TYR A 139 -6.82 12.77 -15.18
C TYR A 139 -5.62 12.73 -14.20
N PRO A 140 -4.75 11.70 -14.30
CA PRO A 140 -3.56 11.58 -13.46
C PRO A 140 -2.57 12.73 -13.68
N GLN A 141 -2.31 13.51 -12.63
CA GLN A 141 -1.34 14.60 -12.62
C GLN A 141 -0.64 14.68 -11.27
N ASP A 142 0.41 15.49 -11.20
CA ASP A 142 1.06 15.78 -9.92
C ASP A 142 0.11 16.53 -8.97
N SER A 143 0.15 16.19 -7.68
CA SER A 143 -0.66 16.88 -6.66
C SER A 143 -0.10 18.24 -6.26
N THR A 144 1.19 18.45 -6.47
CA THR A 144 1.93 19.55 -5.87
C THR A 144 2.21 20.61 -6.91
N TYR A 145 2.87 20.24 -8.00
CA TYR A 145 3.42 21.15 -8.98
C TYR A 145 2.53 21.23 -10.22
N LYS A 146 2.16 22.46 -10.56
CA LYS A 146 1.30 22.72 -11.72
C LYS A 146 2.01 22.34 -13.02
N GLY A 147 1.28 21.67 -13.90
CA GLY A 147 1.74 21.34 -15.26
C GLY A 147 2.56 20.05 -15.36
N PHE A 148 2.81 19.37 -14.25
CA PHE A 148 3.48 18.07 -14.26
C PHE A 148 2.50 16.91 -14.23
N SER A 149 2.90 15.81 -14.86
CA SER A 149 2.18 14.54 -14.77
C SER A 149 2.43 13.88 -13.41
N ALA A 150 1.60 12.88 -13.08
CA ALA A 150 1.84 11.98 -11.96
C ALA A 150 3.27 11.38 -12.03
N PHE A 151 4.07 11.55 -10.96
CA PHE A 151 5.36 10.81 -10.84
C PHE A 151 5.22 9.55 -9.99
N MET A 152 4.30 9.53 -9.02
CA MET A 152 3.93 8.32 -8.29
C MET A 152 2.92 7.49 -9.07
N ALA A 153 2.96 6.18 -8.86
CA ALA A 153 2.06 5.21 -9.47
C ALA A 153 0.59 5.57 -9.20
N PRO A 154 -0.19 6.00 -10.22
CA PRO A 154 -1.40 6.76 -9.96
C PRO A 154 -2.68 5.91 -9.85
N LEU A 155 -2.65 4.62 -10.21
CA LEU A 155 -3.87 3.85 -10.48
C LEU A 155 -4.83 3.82 -9.28
N TYR A 156 -4.34 3.49 -8.09
CA TYR A 156 -5.19 3.36 -6.91
C TYR A 156 -5.84 4.70 -6.57
N TRP A 157 -5.03 5.76 -6.46
CA TRP A 157 -5.47 7.11 -6.11
C TRP A 157 -6.38 7.72 -7.18
N TYR A 158 -6.10 7.48 -8.46
CA TYR A 158 -6.94 7.91 -9.58
C TYR A 158 -8.31 7.23 -9.56
N LEU A 159 -8.38 5.94 -9.22
CA LEU A 159 -9.66 5.26 -9.04
C LEU A 159 -10.46 5.89 -7.90
N LEU A 160 -9.82 6.25 -6.77
CA LEU A 160 -10.50 6.95 -5.69
C LEU A 160 -11.02 8.32 -6.13
N ALA A 161 -10.24 9.08 -6.92
CA ALA A 161 -10.68 10.34 -7.49
C ALA A 161 -11.89 10.18 -8.43
N LEU A 162 -11.92 9.13 -9.25
CA LEU A 162 -13.09 8.85 -10.09
C LEU A 162 -14.32 8.46 -9.26
N LEU A 163 -14.12 7.69 -8.18
CA LEU A 163 -15.21 7.31 -7.28
C LEU A 163 -15.73 8.49 -6.46
N SER A 164 -14.86 9.44 -6.07
CA SER A 164 -15.28 10.64 -5.35
C SER A 164 -16.20 11.51 -6.22
N ILE A 165 -15.86 11.68 -7.51
CA ILE A 165 -16.73 12.32 -8.51
C ILE A 165 -18.04 11.55 -8.66
N LEU A 166 -17.97 10.23 -8.85
CA LEU A 166 -19.14 9.39 -9.12
C LEU A 166 -20.15 9.42 -7.97
N PHE A 167 -19.67 9.37 -6.72
CA PHE A 167 -20.51 9.34 -5.53
C PHE A 167 -20.77 10.72 -4.91
N GLN A 168 -20.20 11.79 -5.48
CA GLN A 168 -20.27 13.15 -4.94
C GLN A 168 -19.81 13.22 -3.47
N ILE A 169 -18.74 12.49 -3.16
CA ILE A 169 -18.08 12.50 -1.85
C ILE A 169 -16.84 13.36 -1.98
N ASP A 170 -16.56 14.20 -0.97
CA ASP A 170 -15.35 15.01 -0.96
C ASP A 170 -14.11 14.11 -1.20
N PRO A 171 -13.20 14.47 -2.12
CA PRO A 171 -12.09 13.60 -2.51
C PRO A 171 -11.24 13.12 -1.33
N TYR A 172 -10.98 14.00 -0.37
CA TYR A 172 -10.22 13.71 0.84
C TYR A 172 -10.90 12.60 1.69
N LYS A 173 -12.23 12.62 1.84
CA LYS A 173 -13.01 11.57 2.55
C LYS A 173 -12.99 10.25 1.79
N MET A 174 -12.92 10.29 0.46
CA MET A 174 -12.87 9.08 -0.37
C MET A 174 -11.62 8.24 -0.10
N VAL A 175 -10.54 8.83 0.42
CA VAL A 175 -9.34 8.09 0.85
C VAL A 175 -9.69 7.06 1.93
N LYS A 176 -10.43 7.46 2.98
CA LYS A 176 -10.92 6.55 4.05
C LYS A 176 -11.81 5.44 3.49
N PHE A 177 -12.76 5.79 2.61
CA PHE A 177 -13.65 4.80 2.01
C PHE A 177 -12.91 3.81 1.12
N GLY A 178 -11.96 4.29 0.31
CA GLY A 178 -11.07 3.46 -0.49
C GLY A 178 -10.25 2.50 0.34
N PHE A 179 -9.68 2.99 1.45
CA PHE A 179 -8.97 2.19 2.43
C PHE A 179 -9.85 1.05 2.97
N LEU A 180 -11.02 1.36 3.54
CA LEU A 180 -11.94 0.34 4.08
C LEU A 180 -12.44 -0.63 3.01
N PHE A 181 -12.76 -0.12 1.83
CA PHE A 181 -13.25 -0.92 0.71
C PHE A 181 -12.18 -1.90 0.18
N SER A 182 -10.91 -1.51 0.24
CA SER A 182 -9.80 -2.38 -0.11
C SER A 182 -9.73 -3.58 0.84
N TYR A 183 -9.92 -3.39 2.15
CA TYR A 183 -9.97 -4.51 3.11
C TYR A 183 -11.20 -5.42 2.94
N TYR A 184 -12.25 -4.93 2.30
CA TYR A 184 -13.38 -5.75 1.88
C TYR A 184 -13.08 -6.56 0.60
N ILE A 185 -12.43 -5.97 -0.41
CA ILE A 185 -12.23 -6.67 -1.69
C ILE A 185 -11.02 -7.61 -1.68
N LEU A 186 -9.90 -7.12 -1.14
CA LEU A 186 -8.58 -7.71 -1.35
C LEU A 186 -8.44 -9.15 -0.80
N PRO A 187 -9.02 -9.54 0.37
CA PRO A 187 -8.87 -10.93 0.84
C PRO A 187 -9.46 -11.95 -0.13
N ILE A 188 -10.60 -11.64 -0.75
CA ILE A 188 -11.28 -12.53 -1.72
C ILE A 188 -10.46 -12.62 -3.01
N LEU A 189 -10.03 -11.48 -3.56
CA LEU A 189 -9.21 -11.45 -4.78
C LEU A 189 -7.88 -12.18 -4.59
N PHE A 190 -7.26 -11.99 -3.43
CA PHE A 190 -5.99 -12.62 -3.10
C PHE A 190 -6.11 -14.13 -2.92
N TYR A 191 -7.19 -14.59 -2.30
CA TYR A 191 -7.53 -16.03 -2.25
C TYR A 191 -7.69 -16.62 -3.66
N GLU A 192 -8.36 -15.91 -4.58
CA GLU A 192 -8.55 -16.34 -5.95
C GLU A 192 -7.25 -16.33 -6.78
N ALA A 193 -6.37 -15.34 -6.55
CA ALA A 193 -5.03 -15.31 -7.15
C ALA A 193 -4.22 -16.56 -6.73
N TRP A 194 -4.19 -16.87 -5.43
CA TRP A 194 -3.51 -18.07 -4.94
C TRP A 194 -4.15 -19.37 -5.41
N LYS A 195 -5.44 -19.41 -5.70
CA LYS A 195 -6.10 -20.60 -6.26
C LYS A 195 -5.66 -20.94 -7.67
N LYS A 196 -5.04 -20.00 -8.40
CA LYS A 196 -4.41 -20.29 -9.70
C LYS A 196 -3.15 -21.14 -9.55
N ILE A 197 -2.52 -21.08 -8.38
CA ILE A 197 -1.24 -21.74 -8.08
C ILE A 197 -1.46 -22.96 -7.18
N PHE A 198 -2.31 -22.86 -6.16
CA PHE A 198 -2.51 -23.89 -5.14
C PHE A 198 -3.96 -24.35 -5.04
N ASN A 199 -4.18 -25.42 -4.27
CA ASN A 199 -5.52 -25.89 -3.95
C ASN A 199 -6.19 -24.98 -2.90
N LYS A 200 -7.53 -25.09 -2.80
CA LYS A 200 -8.37 -24.27 -1.91
C LYS A 200 -7.88 -24.19 -0.46
N LYS A 201 -7.28 -25.26 0.08
CA LYS A 201 -6.76 -25.34 1.45
C LYS A 201 -5.53 -24.44 1.62
N LYS A 202 -4.52 -24.65 0.77
CA LYS A 202 -3.27 -23.85 0.80
C LYS A 202 -3.55 -22.39 0.52
N SER A 203 -4.39 -22.09 -0.47
CA SER A 203 -4.77 -20.70 -0.81
C SER A 203 -5.46 -20.00 0.37
N PHE A 204 -6.32 -20.70 1.11
CA PHE A 204 -6.97 -20.12 2.29
C PHE A 204 -5.98 -19.82 3.41
N TYR A 205 -5.10 -20.77 3.74
CA TYR A 205 -4.07 -20.51 4.76
C TYR A 205 -3.12 -19.38 4.32
N LEU A 206 -2.70 -19.35 3.06
CA LEU A 206 -1.90 -18.24 2.50
C LEU A 206 -2.58 -16.89 2.72
N THR A 207 -3.85 -16.77 2.36
CA THR A 207 -4.58 -15.53 2.57
C THR A 207 -4.73 -15.17 4.05
N ALA A 208 -5.15 -16.12 4.90
CA ALA A 208 -5.34 -15.84 6.32
C ALA A 208 -4.04 -15.41 7.01
N PHE A 209 -2.96 -16.17 6.83
CA PHE A 209 -1.66 -15.85 7.42
C PHE A 209 -1.07 -14.55 6.86
N PHE A 210 -1.23 -14.25 5.58
CA PHE A 210 -0.76 -12.99 5.01
C PHE A 210 -1.41 -11.78 5.69
N TYR A 211 -2.74 -11.79 5.83
CA TYR A 211 -3.44 -10.71 6.54
C TYR A 211 -3.09 -10.67 8.01
N THR A 212 -2.88 -11.82 8.64
CA THR A 212 -2.53 -11.88 10.06
C THR A 212 -1.09 -11.41 10.33
N PHE A 213 -0.12 -11.74 9.48
CA PHE A 213 1.30 -11.53 9.77
C PHE A 213 1.99 -10.47 8.91
N ILE A 214 1.54 -10.25 7.67
CA ILE A 214 2.19 -9.29 6.76
C ILE A 214 1.45 -7.96 6.77
N VAL A 215 0.13 -7.96 6.59
CA VAL A 215 -0.65 -6.71 6.50
C VAL A 215 -0.49 -5.83 7.74
N ASN A 216 -0.38 -6.43 8.92
CA ASN A 216 -0.18 -5.68 10.16
C ASN A 216 1.27 -5.25 10.39
N TYR A 217 2.25 -5.96 9.85
CA TYR A 217 3.68 -5.64 9.98
C TYR A 217 4.16 -4.57 8.99
N SER A 218 3.37 -4.27 7.95
CA SER A 218 3.82 -3.52 6.78
C SER A 218 3.00 -2.27 6.49
N GLU A 219 2.55 -1.62 7.56
CA GLU A 219 2.04 -0.26 7.47
C GLU A 219 0.70 -0.24 6.73
N ILE A 220 -0.36 -0.56 7.49
CA ILE A 220 -1.78 -0.43 7.10
C ILE A 220 -2.07 0.88 6.33
N ILE A 221 -1.25 1.92 6.56
CA ILE A 221 -1.29 3.24 5.91
C ILE A 221 -1.13 3.14 4.37
N TRP A 222 -0.33 2.21 3.85
CA TRP A 222 0.11 2.23 2.44
C TRP A 222 -0.59 1.16 1.61
N ILE A 223 -1.87 1.40 1.36
CA ILE A 223 -2.76 0.44 0.69
C ILE A 223 -2.34 0.09 -0.75
N ASP A 224 -1.78 1.04 -1.48
CA ASP A 224 -1.19 0.85 -2.82
C ASP A 224 0.06 -0.03 -2.76
N HIS A 225 0.93 0.18 -1.77
CA HIS A 225 2.07 -0.71 -1.52
C HIS A 225 1.59 -2.13 -1.17
N LEU A 226 0.59 -2.25 -0.28
CA LEU A 226 -0.06 -3.50 0.10
C LEU A 226 -0.57 -4.27 -1.12
N ILE A 227 -1.34 -3.62 -1.99
CA ILE A 227 -1.82 -4.24 -3.23
C ILE A 227 -0.64 -4.72 -4.08
N GLY A 228 0.40 -3.88 -4.21
CA GLY A 228 1.62 -4.16 -4.95
C GLY A 228 2.26 -5.49 -4.54
N TYR A 229 2.70 -5.64 -3.28
CA TYR A 229 3.40 -6.86 -2.88
C TYR A 229 2.45 -8.05 -2.70
N MET A 230 1.19 -7.82 -2.30
CA MET A 230 0.19 -8.89 -2.15
C MET A 230 0.03 -9.67 -3.46
N PHE A 231 -0.09 -8.98 -4.59
CA PHE A 231 -0.26 -9.64 -5.87
C PHE A 231 1.04 -9.92 -6.62
N PHE A 232 2.15 -9.28 -6.26
CA PHE A 232 3.46 -9.49 -6.89
C PHE A 232 3.88 -10.97 -6.86
N ILE A 233 3.88 -11.63 -5.70
CA ILE A 233 4.36 -13.02 -5.60
C ILE A 233 3.45 -14.01 -6.38
N PRO A 234 2.11 -14.00 -6.23
CA PRO A 234 1.24 -14.83 -7.07
C PRO A 234 1.42 -14.55 -8.57
N PHE A 235 1.51 -13.28 -8.96
CA PHE A 235 1.74 -12.89 -10.36
C PHE A 235 3.06 -13.46 -10.89
N PHE A 236 4.14 -13.27 -10.13
CA PHE A 236 5.49 -13.73 -10.43
C PHE A 236 5.54 -15.25 -10.61
N LEU A 237 5.02 -16.01 -9.65
CA LEU A 237 4.98 -17.47 -9.71
C LEU A 237 4.16 -17.98 -10.89
N TYR A 238 3.02 -17.36 -11.17
CA TYR A 238 2.08 -17.85 -12.19
C TYR A 238 2.51 -17.50 -13.61
N TYR A 239 3.03 -16.29 -13.86
CA TYR A 239 3.34 -15.80 -15.21
C TYR A 239 4.83 -15.79 -15.53
N PHE A 240 5.68 -15.29 -14.64
CA PHE A 240 7.12 -15.20 -14.90
C PHE A 240 7.81 -16.54 -14.75
N GLU A 241 7.54 -17.25 -13.65
CA GLU A 241 8.08 -18.59 -13.42
C GLU A 241 7.32 -19.65 -14.20
N ASN A 242 6.04 -19.40 -14.50
CA ASN A 242 5.16 -20.42 -15.08
C ASN A 242 5.17 -21.70 -14.25
N TYR A 243 5.11 -21.54 -12.92
CA TYR A 243 5.21 -22.64 -11.97
C TYR A 243 4.11 -23.67 -12.23
N LYS A 244 4.49 -24.96 -12.27
CA LYS A 244 3.71 -26.12 -12.76
C LYS A 244 3.62 -26.28 -14.29
N GLU A 245 4.44 -25.55 -15.03
CA GLU A 245 4.68 -25.71 -16.47
C GLU A 245 3.40 -25.90 -17.30
N LYS A 246 2.65 -24.81 -17.51
CA LYS A 246 1.56 -24.80 -18.49
C LYS A 246 2.03 -24.24 -19.83
N ASP A 247 1.38 -24.66 -20.90
CA ASP A 247 1.53 -23.98 -22.19
C ASP A 247 0.91 -22.58 -22.10
N ILE A 248 1.74 -21.56 -22.31
CA ILE A 248 1.33 -20.16 -22.28
C ILE A 248 0.83 -19.79 -23.67
N THR A 249 -0.44 -19.42 -23.75
CA THR A 249 -1.07 -18.95 -24.97
C THR A 249 -0.84 -17.45 -25.19
N LYS A 250 -1.14 -16.93 -26.39
CA LYS A 250 -1.14 -15.48 -26.64
C LYS A 250 -2.05 -14.71 -25.67
N LYS A 251 -3.18 -15.31 -25.29
CA LYS A 251 -4.11 -14.73 -24.30
C LYS A 251 -3.46 -14.62 -22.92
N ASP A 252 -2.71 -15.63 -22.49
CA ASP A 252 -1.99 -15.57 -21.21
C ASP A 252 -0.96 -14.43 -21.19
N TYR A 253 -0.23 -14.20 -22.28
CA TYR A 253 0.69 -13.06 -22.38
C TYR A 253 -0.02 -11.71 -22.24
N ILE A 254 -1.14 -11.52 -22.93
CA ILE A 254 -1.93 -10.28 -22.84
C ILE A 254 -2.46 -10.07 -21.42
N VAL A 255 -3.02 -11.12 -20.80
CA VAL A 255 -3.53 -11.04 -19.43
C VAL A 255 -2.39 -10.77 -18.44
N ALA A 256 -1.22 -11.37 -18.63
CA ALA A 256 -0.03 -11.08 -17.82
C ALA A 256 0.42 -9.63 -17.97
N GLY A 257 0.42 -9.10 -19.20
CA GLY A 257 0.71 -7.70 -19.49
C GLY A 257 -0.24 -6.76 -18.76
N ILE A 258 -1.55 -7.01 -18.85
CA ILE A 258 -2.58 -6.18 -18.20
C ILE A 258 -2.42 -6.22 -16.68
N ILE A 259 -2.36 -7.41 -16.07
CA ILE A 259 -2.22 -7.54 -14.61
C ILE A 259 -0.92 -6.89 -14.14
N GLY A 260 0.21 -7.16 -14.82
CA GLY A 260 1.48 -6.55 -14.45
C GLY A 260 1.49 -5.04 -14.62
N SER A 261 0.83 -4.50 -15.64
CA SER A 261 0.62 -3.05 -15.82
C SER A 261 -0.21 -2.45 -14.70
N LEU A 262 -1.32 -3.09 -14.30
CA LEU A 262 -2.10 -2.65 -13.14
C LEU A 262 -1.25 -2.62 -11.86
N LEU A 263 -0.38 -3.62 -11.67
CA LEU A 263 0.54 -3.64 -10.52
C LEU A 263 1.60 -2.54 -10.62
N VAL A 264 2.22 -2.31 -11.78
CA VAL A 264 3.18 -1.21 -11.98
C VAL A 264 2.54 0.16 -11.74
N CYS A 265 1.34 0.37 -12.28
CA CYS A 265 0.60 1.61 -12.09
C CYS A 265 0.00 1.76 -10.68
N THR A 266 -0.03 0.68 -9.87
CA THR A 266 -0.38 0.76 -8.45
C THR A 266 0.85 1.01 -7.59
N PHE A 267 1.91 0.22 -7.79
CA PHE A 267 3.18 0.35 -7.09
C PHE A 267 4.30 -0.44 -7.80
N TYR A 268 5.25 0.25 -8.43
CA TYR A 268 6.23 -0.36 -9.33
C TYR A 268 7.48 -0.94 -8.66
N LEU A 269 7.78 -0.56 -7.40
CA LEU A 269 9.07 -0.85 -6.75
C LEU A 269 9.43 -2.34 -6.76
N TYR A 270 8.46 -3.23 -6.54
CA TYR A 270 8.68 -4.68 -6.47
C TYR A 270 9.18 -5.29 -7.79
N PHE A 271 8.95 -4.62 -8.93
CA PHE A 271 9.48 -5.05 -10.22
C PHE A 271 11.01 -4.87 -10.34
N LEU A 272 11.63 -4.03 -9.49
CA LEU A 272 13.08 -3.90 -9.42
C LEU A 272 13.78 -5.18 -8.93
N LEU A 273 13.05 -6.12 -8.31
CA LEU A 273 13.59 -7.43 -7.95
C LEU A 273 13.82 -8.34 -9.16
N ILE A 274 13.13 -8.12 -10.28
CA ILE A 274 13.15 -9.04 -11.42
C ILE A 274 14.55 -9.15 -12.05
N PRO A 275 15.28 -8.05 -12.33
CA PRO A 275 16.64 -8.13 -12.85
C PRO A 275 17.58 -8.89 -11.91
N ILE A 276 17.53 -8.61 -10.60
CA ILE A 276 18.38 -9.27 -9.60
C ILE A 276 18.08 -10.78 -9.55
N TYR A 277 16.79 -11.14 -9.54
CA TYR A 277 16.34 -12.52 -9.58
C TYR A 277 16.80 -13.26 -10.85
N ILE A 278 16.77 -12.59 -12.00
CA ILE A 278 17.28 -13.14 -13.27
C ILE A 278 18.78 -13.43 -13.14
N VAL A 279 19.56 -12.52 -12.58
CA VAL A 279 21.00 -12.71 -12.35
C VAL A 279 21.25 -13.90 -11.42
N VAL A 280 20.53 -14.01 -10.31
CA VAL A 280 20.62 -15.16 -9.39
C VAL A 280 20.32 -16.47 -10.13
N CYS A 281 19.26 -16.51 -10.94
CA CYS A 281 18.92 -17.70 -11.72
C CYS A 281 19.96 -18.04 -12.78
N LEU A 282 20.56 -17.04 -13.43
CA LEU A 282 21.61 -17.20 -14.43
C LEU A 282 22.88 -17.80 -13.84
N ILE A 283 23.27 -17.38 -12.63
CA ILE A 283 24.44 -17.91 -11.93
C ILE A 283 24.22 -19.39 -11.56
N GLN A 284 22.99 -19.77 -11.22
CA GLN A 284 22.67 -21.14 -10.78
C GLN A 284 22.42 -22.13 -11.92
N ASN A 285 22.02 -21.67 -13.12
CA ASN A 285 21.54 -22.53 -14.20
C ASN A 285 22.35 -22.37 -15.50
N ASN A 286 22.35 -23.40 -16.33
CA ASN A 286 22.94 -23.31 -17.67
C ASN A 286 22.13 -22.33 -18.56
N PHE A 287 22.82 -21.36 -19.16
CA PHE A 287 22.25 -20.31 -20.01
C PHE A 287 21.29 -20.82 -21.09
N LYS A 288 21.58 -21.98 -21.70
CA LYS A 288 20.73 -22.56 -22.77
C LYS A 288 19.31 -22.90 -22.27
N ILE A 289 19.20 -23.43 -21.06
CA ILE A 289 17.92 -23.78 -20.43
C ILE A 289 17.17 -22.51 -20.06
N PHE A 290 17.89 -21.47 -19.64
CA PHE A 290 17.33 -20.20 -19.20
C PHE A 290 16.77 -19.33 -20.34
N LYS A 291 17.25 -19.49 -21.58
CA LYS A 291 16.84 -18.68 -22.74
C LYS A 291 15.32 -18.66 -23.00
N LYS A 292 14.64 -19.81 -22.85
CA LYS A 292 13.17 -19.90 -23.05
C LYS A 292 12.42 -19.09 -21.98
N LYS A 293 12.86 -19.18 -20.73
CA LYS A 293 12.33 -18.38 -19.60
C LYS A 293 12.56 -16.90 -19.82
N LEU A 294 13.76 -16.50 -20.24
CA LEU A 294 14.09 -15.10 -20.50
C LEU A 294 13.22 -14.51 -21.63
N LYS A 295 13.00 -15.24 -22.73
CA LYS A 295 12.10 -14.80 -23.81
C LYS A 295 10.68 -14.54 -23.29
N ARG A 296 10.15 -15.43 -22.45
CA ARG A 296 8.81 -15.26 -21.85
C ARG A 296 8.75 -14.01 -20.98
N ILE A 297 9.69 -13.87 -20.04
CA ILE A 297 9.73 -12.72 -19.13
C ILE A 297 9.83 -11.42 -19.94
N PHE A 298 10.71 -11.39 -20.95
CA PHE A 298 10.88 -10.23 -21.82
C PHE A 298 9.59 -9.82 -22.55
N ILE A 299 8.85 -10.78 -23.13
CA ILE A 299 7.56 -10.48 -23.78
C ILE A 299 6.56 -9.91 -22.78
N ILE A 300 6.45 -10.50 -21.58
CA ILE A 300 5.52 -10.01 -20.56
C ILE A 300 5.92 -8.60 -20.11
N LEU A 301 7.21 -8.36 -19.88
CA LEU A 301 7.72 -7.03 -19.55
C LEU A 301 7.35 -6.04 -20.64
N ILE A 302 7.62 -6.30 -21.92
CA ILE A 302 7.19 -5.40 -23.02
C ILE A 302 5.69 -5.10 -22.96
N LEU A 303 4.83 -6.08 -22.68
CA LEU A 303 3.39 -5.84 -22.59
C LEU A 303 3.01 -5.02 -21.36
N ILE A 304 3.66 -5.24 -20.22
CA ILE A 304 3.50 -4.39 -19.02
C ILE A 304 3.84 -2.96 -19.39
N ILE A 305 5.02 -2.77 -19.99
CA ILE A 305 5.56 -1.50 -20.47
C ILE A 305 4.56 -0.77 -21.38
N VAL A 306 4.04 -1.47 -22.40
CA VAL A 306 3.06 -0.90 -23.34
C VAL A 306 1.76 -0.53 -22.64
N PHE A 307 1.22 -1.38 -21.75
CA PHE A 307 -0.05 -1.10 -21.09
C PHE A 307 0.05 -0.09 -19.94
N SER A 308 1.22 0.09 -19.31
CA SER A 308 1.48 1.13 -18.30
C SER A 308 1.95 2.45 -18.91
N SER A 309 1.97 2.56 -20.24
CA SER A 309 2.51 3.73 -20.95
C SER A 309 1.79 5.04 -20.65
N TRP A 310 0.49 4.98 -20.35
CA TRP A 310 -0.30 6.15 -19.96
C TRP A 310 0.20 6.82 -18.66
N PHE A 311 0.92 6.09 -17.81
CA PHE A 311 1.55 6.63 -16.60
C PHE A 311 2.96 7.16 -16.90
N TRP A 312 3.84 6.31 -17.43
CA TRP A 312 5.26 6.68 -17.50
C TRP A 312 5.60 7.59 -18.69
N ILE A 313 4.81 7.61 -19.78
CA ILE A 313 5.18 8.39 -20.97
C ILE A 313 5.11 9.88 -20.62
N PRO A 314 4.01 10.38 -20.01
CA PRO A 314 3.96 11.74 -19.50
C PRO A 314 5.11 12.07 -18.55
N LEU A 315 5.42 11.17 -17.61
CA LEU A 315 6.53 11.36 -16.68
C LEU A 315 7.89 11.48 -17.39
N THR A 316 8.14 10.59 -18.35
CA THR A 316 9.37 10.59 -19.15
C THR A 316 9.48 11.87 -19.98
N ILE A 317 8.36 12.38 -20.51
CA ILE A 317 8.31 13.65 -21.23
C ILE A 317 8.69 14.81 -20.32
N ASN A 318 8.18 14.86 -19.08
CA ASN A 318 8.58 15.91 -18.12
C ASN A 318 10.08 15.86 -17.85
N ILE A 319 10.63 14.66 -17.65
CA ILE A 319 12.05 14.44 -17.38
C ILE A 319 12.92 14.92 -18.54
N ILE A 320 12.54 14.59 -19.78
CA ILE A 320 13.30 15.00 -20.98
C ILE A 320 13.22 16.52 -21.19
N ASN A 321 12.05 17.13 -20.98
CA ASN A 321 11.82 18.53 -21.30
C ASN A 321 12.35 19.49 -20.23
N VAL A 322 12.32 19.10 -18.95
CA VAL A 322 12.63 19.99 -17.82
C VAL A 322 13.90 19.56 -17.10
N GLY A 323 14.12 18.26 -16.95
CA GLY A 323 15.22 17.69 -16.18
C GLY A 323 14.76 16.72 -15.09
N TYR A 324 15.72 16.23 -14.31
CA TYR A 324 15.50 15.24 -13.27
C TYR A 324 16.36 15.51 -12.03
N GLU A 325 15.68 15.64 -10.90
CA GLU A 325 16.25 15.77 -9.57
C GLU A 325 15.34 15.00 -8.59
N SER A 326 15.75 13.81 -8.14
CA SER A 326 14.93 13.00 -7.23
C SER A 326 15.47 13.01 -5.81
N HIS A 327 14.63 13.43 -4.87
CA HIS A 327 14.91 13.39 -3.43
C HIS A 327 14.30 12.17 -2.73
N GLN A 328 13.47 11.37 -3.43
CA GLN A 328 12.90 10.14 -2.86
C GLN A 328 13.96 9.18 -2.33
N ASN A 329 15.08 9.09 -3.06
CA ASN A 329 16.19 8.23 -2.70
C ASN A 329 16.96 8.73 -1.47
N ASN A 330 16.81 10.01 -1.10
CA ASN A 330 17.49 10.58 0.05
C ASN A 330 16.66 10.46 1.34
N PHE A 331 15.41 10.00 1.24
CA PHE A 331 14.60 9.70 2.42
C PHE A 331 15.06 8.39 3.08
N PHE A 332 15.88 8.54 4.13
CA PHE A 332 16.46 7.46 4.90
C PHE A 332 16.09 7.58 6.38
N PRO A 333 14.96 7.00 6.80
CA PRO A 333 14.66 6.94 8.22
C PRO A 333 15.71 6.08 8.92
N LYS A 334 15.94 6.31 10.22
CA LYS A 334 16.96 5.59 10.99
C LYS A 334 16.88 4.07 10.82
N TYR A 335 15.66 3.53 10.78
CA TYR A 335 15.41 2.11 10.63
C TYR A 335 15.78 1.53 9.25
N ALA A 336 16.02 2.38 8.24
CA ALA A 336 16.52 1.94 6.95
C ALA A 336 17.98 1.49 7.00
N LEU A 337 18.71 1.84 8.07
CA LEU A 337 20.08 1.41 8.33
C LEU A 337 20.14 0.14 9.21
N ASP A 338 19.01 -0.26 9.78
CA ASP A 338 18.91 -1.41 10.66
C ASP A 338 19.25 -2.70 9.89
N MET A 339 19.71 -3.69 10.65
CA MET A 339 20.09 -4.96 10.05
C MET A 339 18.82 -5.68 9.58
N PRO A 340 18.80 -6.23 8.35
CA PRO A 340 17.59 -6.82 7.77
C PRO A 340 17.15 -8.13 8.45
N PHE A 341 17.83 -8.50 9.53
CA PHE A 341 17.58 -9.69 10.33
C PHE A 341 16.85 -9.42 11.65
N GLU A 342 16.63 -8.17 12.03
CA GLU A 342 16.02 -7.82 13.33
C GLU A 342 14.65 -8.45 13.53
N ALA A 343 13.81 -8.46 12.48
CA ALA A 343 12.51 -9.14 12.50
C ALA A 343 12.58 -10.64 12.85
N TYR A 344 13.73 -11.30 12.64
CA TYR A 344 13.92 -12.71 13.05
C TYR A 344 14.35 -12.86 14.50
N LEU A 345 14.94 -11.83 15.09
CA LEU A 345 15.56 -11.90 16.42
C LEU A 345 14.59 -11.57 17.55
N GLU A 346 13.48 -10.89 17.25
CA GLU A 346 12.45 -10.64 18.23
C GLU A 346 11.79 -11.94 18.73
N PHE A 347 11.55 -12.03 20.05
CA PHE A 347 10.87 -13.19 20.63
C PHE A 347 9.34 -13.05 20.51
N ASN A 348 8.83 -13.15 19.29
CA ASN A 348 7.39 -13.07 19.00
C ASN A 348 6.95 -14.17 18.01
N LEU A 349 5.62 -14.34 17.87
CA LEU A 349 5.06 -15.39 17.01
C LEU A 349 5.36 -15.18 15.52
N PHE A 350 5.50 -13.92 15.08
CA PHE A 350 5.87 -13.60 13.70
C PHE A 350 7.29 -14.06 13.39
N SER A 351 8.26 -13.77 14.25
CA SER A 351 9.65 -14.23 14.11
C SER A 351 9.74 -15.76 14.07
N VAL A 352 8.95 -16.47 14.88
CA VAL A 352 8.86 -17.95 14.80
C VAL A 352 8.36 -18.42 13.44
N VAL A 353 7.31 -17.78 12.90
CA VAL A 353 6.78 -18.08 11.55
C VAL A 353 7.86 -17.84 10.50
N LEU A 354 8.57 -16.71 10.56
CA LEU A 354 9.63 -16.37 9.62
C LEU A 354 10.80 -17.35 9.67
N ILE A 355 11.30 -17.69 10.86
CA ILE A 355 12.40 -18.64 11.06
C ILE A 355 12.03 -20.03 10.54
N LEU A 356 10.84 -20.55 10.90
CA LEU A 356 10.39 -21.86 10.42
C LEU A 356 10.21 -21.87 8.89
N GLY A 357 9.76 -20.74 8.32
CA GLY A 357 9.71 -20.54 6.87
C GLY A 357 11.09 -20.62 6.22
N LEU A 358 12.08 -19.90 6.77
CA LEU A 358 13.46 -19.88 6.27
C LEU A 358 14.11 -21.27 6.36
N VAL A 359 14.00 -21.89 7.53
CA VAL A 359 14.49 -23.25 7.78
C VAL A 359 13.89 -24.24 6.78
N PHE A 360 12.60 -24.12 6.47
CA PHE A 360 11.95 -24.98 5.48
C PHE A 360 12.46 -24.76 4.06
N ILE A 361 12.71 -23.50 3.64
CA ILE A 361 13.38 -23.20 2.37
C ILE A 361 14.73 -23.91 2.34
N LEU A 362 15.60 -23.69 3.33
CA LEU A 362 16.95 -24.24 3.36
C LEU A 362 16.96 -25.77 3.27
N PHE A 363 16.11 -26.46 4.04
CA PHE A 363 16.06 -27.93 4.04
C PHE A 363 15.54 -28.55 2.74
N ARG A 364 14.73 -27.82 1.98
CA ARG A 364 14.02 -28.34 0.80
C ARG A 364 14.38 -27.59 -0.48
N TYR A 365 15.34 -26.68 -0.42
CA TYR A 365 15.76 -25.81 -1.52
C TYR A 365 16.07 -26.60 -2.79
N ALA A 366 16.91 -27.64 -2.68
CA ALA A 366 17.28 -28.50 -3.80
C ALA A 366 16.23 -29.57 -4.15
N LYS A 367 15.18 -29.75 -3.32
CA LYS A 367 14.21 -30.85 -3.44
C LYS A 367 12.85 -30.42 -3.97
N SER A 368 12.62 -29.11 -4.12
CA SER A 368 11.32 -28.55 -4.49
C SER A 368 11.53 -27.30 -5.33
N GLU A 369 11.17 -27.37 -6.61
CA GLU A 369 11.22 -26.26 -7.57
C GLU A 369 10.64 -24.96 -6.99
N LEU A 370 9.48 -25.04 -6.35
CA LEU A 370 8.84 -23.89 -5.72
C LEU A 370 9.71 -23.24 -4.64
N LEU A 371 10.38 -24.05 -3.80
CA LEU A 371 11.19 -23.53 -2.70
C LEU A 371 12.54 -23.03 -3.20
N THR A 372 13.03 -23.56 -4.33
CA THR A 372 14.14 -22.95 -5.08
C THR A 372 13.76 -21.55 -5.56
N ILE A 373 12.59 -21.41 -6.20
CA ILE A 373 12.08 -20.12 -6.69
C ILE A 373 11.94 -19.13 -5.53
N LEU A 374 11.25 -19.53 -4.45
CA LEU A 374 11.04 -18.68 -3.27
C LEU A 374 12.37 -18.31 -2.60
N GLY A 375 13.31 -19.26 -2.45
CA GLY A 375 14.64 -18.99 -1.91
C GLY A 375 15.44 -18.02 -2.78
N ASN A 376 15.32 -18.10 -4.10
CA ASN A 376 15.94 -17.14 -5.02
C ASN A 376 15.35 -15.73 -4.90
N ILE A 377 14.04 -15.60 -4.65
CA ILE A 377 13.43 -14.30 -4.37
C ILE A 377 14.00 -13.71 -3.08
N VAL A 378 14.07 -14.52 -2.01
CA VAL A 378 14.68 -14.09 -0.73
C VAL A 378 16.12 -13.65 -0.94
N LEU A 379 16.93 -14.45 -1.63
CA LEU A 379 18.31 -14.09 -1.95
C LEU A 379 18.41 -12.78 -2.76
N SER A 380 17.50 -12.58 -3.71
CA SER A 380 17.46 -11.35 -4.51
C SER A 380 17.13 -10.11 -3.68
N VAL A 381 16.22 -10.24 -2.72
CA VAL A 381 15.90 -9.17 -1.75
C VAL A 381 17.16 -8.78 -0.96
N TYR A 382 17.90 -9.76 -0.44
CA TYR A 382 19.13 -9.49 0.33
C TYR A 382 20.27 -8.93 -0.52
N ILE A 383 20.41 -9.37 -1.77
CA ILE A 383 21.38 -8.77 -2.71
C ILE A 383 21.00 -7.32 -2.98
N LEU A 384 19.72 -7.02 -3.23
CA LEU A 384 19.26 -5.64 -3.44
C LEU A 384 19.45 -4.78 -2.18
N TYR A 385 19.26 -5.36 -0.99
CA TYR A 385 19.54 -4.71 0.29
C TYR A 385 21.02 -4.34 0.41
N LEU A 386 21.92 -5.26 0.06
CA LEU A 386 23.36 -5.00 0.05
C LEU A 386 23.75 -3.93 -0.98
N ILE A 387 23.16 -3.96 -2.18
CA ILE A 387 23.33 -2.90 -3.18
C ILE A 387 22.89 -1.55 -2.61
N GLY A 388 21.83 -1.54 -1.80
CA GLY A 388 21.35 -0.36 -1.08
C GLY A 388 22.38 0.24 -0.13
N PHE A 389 23.04 -0.59 0.69
CA PHE A 389 24.15 -0.14 1.53
C PHE A 389 25.35 0.35 0.73
N VAL A 390 25.71 -0.32 -0.37
CA VAL A 390 26.77 0.16 -1.27
C VAL A 390 26.39 1.51 -1.86
N GLY A 391 25.13 1.67 -2.29
CA GLY A 391 24.57 2.92 -2.77
C GLY A 391 24.70 4.05 -1.75
N LEU A 392 24.34 3.80 -0.49
CA LEU A 392 24.54 4.74 0.61
C LEU A 392 26.02 5.17 0.75
N LEU A 393 26.95 4.22 0.72
CA LEU A 393 28.40 4.50 0.87
C LEU A 393 28.98 5.37 -0.26
N ILE A 394 28.40 5.31 -1.46
CA ILE A 394 28.86 6.07 -2.63
C ILE A 394 28.00 7.32 -2.92
N GLY A 395 27.07 7.69 -2.03
CA GLY A 395 26.20 8.85 -2.21
C GLY A 395 25.05 8.64 -3.23
N PHE A 396 24.74 7.40 -3.57
CA PHE A 396 23.60 7.01 -4.42
C PHE A 396 22.68 6.03 -3.70
N PRO A 397 22.03 6.46 -2.60
CA PRO A 397 21.10 5.60 -1.91
C PRO A 397 19.97 5.13 -2.83
N ILE A 398 19.49 3.93 -2.57
CA ILE A 398 18.24 3.42 -3.13
C ILE A 398 17.37 2.98 -1.97
N VAL A 399 16.06 3.16 -2.06
CA VAL A 399 15.08 2.88 -0.99
C VAL A 399 14.89 1.37 -0.76
N HIS A 400 15.98 0.67 -0.44
CA HIS A 400 16.11 -0.78 -0.37
C HIS A 400 15.33 -1.38 0.79
N PHE A 401 15.17 -0.66 1.90
CA PHE A 401 14.41 -1.12 3.06
C PHE A 401 12.94 -1.43 2.75
N ARG A 402 12.32 -0.71 1.78
CA ARG A 402 10.95 -1.01 1.32
C ARG A 402 10.81 -2.42 0.72
N ILE A 403 11.91 -3.06 0.30
CA ILE A 403 11.87 -4.38 -0.34
C ILE A 403 11.90 -5.54 0.66
N LEU A 404 12.24 -5.29 1.95
CA LEU A 404 12.28 -6.32 2.98
C LEU A 404 10.94 -7.01 3.20
N VAL A 405 9.82 -6.28 3.08
CA VAL A 405 8.48 -6.87 3.21
C VAL A 405 8.26 -8.06 2.25
N VAL A 406 8.92 -8.06 1.10
CA VAL A 406 8.85 -9.17 0.13
C VAL A 406 9.50 -10.43 0.70
N SER A 407 10.63 -10.32 1.41
CA SER A 407 11.26 -11.50 2.03
C SER A 407 10.37 -12.04 3.15
N TYR A 408 9.83 -11.19 4.03
CA TYR A 408 8.90 -11.61 5.07
C TYR A 408 7.69 -12.34 4.50
N TYR A 409 7.11 -11.80 3.43
CA TYR A 409 6.01 -12.42 2.74
C TYR A 409 6.38 -13.80 2.17
N VAL A 410 7.53 -13.94 1.51
CA VAL A 410 8.01 -15.23 0.98
C VAL A 410 8.26 -16.25 2.10
N LEU A 411 8.76 -15.82 3.25
CA LEU A 411 8.98 -16.68 4.39
C LEU A 411 7.67 -17.14 5.05
N VAL A 412 6.66 -16.27 5.14
CA VAL A 412 5.29 -16.66 5.55
C VAL A 412 4.70 -17.70 4.58
N ILE A 413 4.86 -17.52 3.27
CA ILE A 413 4.44 -18.52 2.27
C ILE A 413 5.12 -19.86 2.55
N SER A 414 6.43 -19.84 2.81
CA SER A 414 7.23 -21.04 3.06
C SER A 414 6.84 -21.74 4.35
N PHE A 415 6.55 -20.98 5.41
CA PHE A 415 5.99 -21.51 6.65
C PHE A 415 4.67 -22.24 6.43
N ILE A 416 3.78 -21.70 5.59
CA ILE A 416 2.48 -22.34 5.33
C ILE A 416 2.64 -23.64 4.55
N LEU A 417 3.61 -23.69 3.64
CA LEU A 417 3.98 -24.92 2.94
C LEU A 417 4.53 -25.96 3.93
N PHE A 418 5.41 -25.53 4.85
CA PHE A 418 5.89 -26.36 5.96
C PHE A 418 4.74 -26.88 6.81
N TYR A 419 3.87 -26.00 7.29
CA TYR A 419 2.72 -26.32 8.13
C TYR A 419 1.83 -27.39 7.49
N VAL A 420 1.46 -27.21 6.21
CA VAL A 420 0.64 -28.19 5.49
C VAL A 420 1.37 -29.52 5.28
N GLU A 421 2.67 -29.49 4.98
CA GLU A 421 3.47 -30.71 4.82
C GLU A 421 3.68 -31.45 6.15
N PHE A 422 3.92 -30.73 7.24
CA PHE A 422 4.09 -31.26 8.59
C PHE A 422 2.87 -32.08 9.02
N PHE A 423 1.66 -31.51 8.95
CA PHE A 423 0.43 -32.23 9.30
C PHE A 423 0.11 -33.38 8.34
N ARG A 424 0.52 -33.28 7.07
CA ARG A 424 0.41 -34.39 6.12
C ARG A 424 1.33 -35.55 6.51
N LEU A 425 2.55 -35.27 6.96
CA LEU A 425 3.51 -36.28 7.42
C LEU A 425 3.08 -36.93 8.74
N LEU A 426 2.60 -36.14 9.70
CA LEU A 426 2.02 -36.66 10.96
C LEU A 426 0.86 -37.63 10.71
N LYS A 427 0.07 -37.40 9.65
CA LYS A 427 -1.02 -38.31 9.27
C LYS A 427 -0.51 -39.61 8.60
N LYS A 428 0.62 -39.55 7.90
CA LYS A 428 1.18 -40.70 7.15
C LYS A 428 2.00 -41.63 8.03
N LYS A 429 2.83 -41.08 8.92
CA LYS A 429 3.61 -41.90 9.83
C LYS A 429 2.66 -42.47 10.88
N GLU A 430 2.68 -43.79 11.05
CA GLU A 430 2.01 -44.52 12.13
C GLU A 430 2.55 -44.17 13.53
N ILE A 431 3.07 -42.95 13.77
CA ILE A 431 3.44 -42.46 15.12
C ILE A 431 2.22 -42.56 16.07
N MET A 432 1.01 -42.62 15.52
CA MET A 432 -0.23 -42.80 16.25
C MET A 432 -0.63 -44.25 16.58
N THR A 433 0.00 -45.30 16.03
CA THR A 433 -0.32 -46.68 16.48
C THR A 433 0.11 -46.91 17.93
N GLN A 434 1.05 -46.10 18.45
CA GLN A 434 1.48 -46.14 19.85
C GLN A 434 0.55 -45.36 20.81
N PHE A 435 -0.17 -44.35 20.34
CA PHE A 435 -1.14 -43.62 21.18
C PHE A 435 -2.51 -44.32 21.11
N LYS A 436 -2.86 -45.08 22.15
CA LYS A 436 -4.15 -45.80 22.30
C LYS A 436 -5.39 -44.91 22.05
N ASN A 437 -5.27 -43.59 22.17
CA ASN A 437 -6.31 -42.62 21.83
C ASN A 437 -6.15 -42.10 20.40
N LYS A 438 -7.16 -42.33 19.55
CA LYS A 438 -7.25 -41.83 18.15
C LYS A 438 -7.32 -40.30 18.08
N ILE A 439 -6.22 -39.59 18.30
CA ILE A 439 -6.11 -38.13 18.13
C ILE A 439 -6.37 -37.76 16.66
N ASN A 440 -7.41 -36.98 16.39
CA ASN A 440 -7.71 -36.56 15.03
C ASN A 440 -6.75 -35.44 14.58
N ILE A 441 -5.65 -35.78 13.91
CA ILE A 441 -4.62 -34.83 13.43
C ILE A 441 -5.23 -33.66 12.63
N LYS A 442 -6.30 -33.89 11.86
CA LYS A 442 -6.99 -32.82 11.12
C LYS A 442 -7.67 -31.82 12.06
N ARG A 443 -8.21 -32.29 13.18
CA ARG A 443 -8.80 -31.43 14.21
C ARG A 443 -7.71 -30.63 14.92
N VAL A 444 -6.59 -31.29 15.26
CA VAL A 444 -5.43 -30.63 15.88
C VAL A 444 -4.87 -29.54 14.96
N GLU A 445 -4.69 -29.83 13.67
CA GLU A 445 -4.31 -28.84 12.66
C GLU A 445 -5.22 -27.61 12.73
N VAL A 446 -6.54 -27.80 12.57
CA VAL A 446 -7.50 -26.68 12.58
C VAL A 446 -7.51 -25.91 13.90
N ILE A 447 -7.38 -26.59 15.05
CA ILE A 447 -7.32 -25.92 16.36
C ILE A 447 -6.06 -25.06 16.47
N ILE A 448 -4.89 -25.59 16.09
CA ILE A 448 -3.64 -24.81 16.12
C ILE A 448 -3.73 -23.62 15.18
N PHE A 449 -4.30 -23.80 13.98
CA PHE A 449 -4.58 -22.70 13.07
C PHE A 449 -5.46 -21.62 13.73
N ILE A 450 -6.58 -22.01 14.34
CA ILE A 450 -7.47 -21.09 15.04
C ILE A 450 -6.74 -20.33 16.14
N ILE A 451 -5.96 -21.02 16.99
CA ILE A 451 -5.25 -20.38 18.11
C ILE A 451 -4.24 -19.35 17.61
N ILE A 452 -3.44 -19.70 16.58
CA ILE A 452 -2.46 -18.78 15.98
C ILE A 452 -3.14 -17.54 15.42
N ILE A 453 -4.19 -17.73 14.61
CA ILE A 453 -4.91 -16.63 13.98
C ILE A 453 -5.65 -15.80 15.05
N PHE A 454 -6.24 -16.42 16.08
CA PHE A 454 -6.89 -15.73 17.19
C PHE A 454 -5.94 -14.79 17.90
N PHE A 455 -4.86 -15.38 18.43
CA PHE A 455 -3.95 -14.66 19.29
C PHE A 455 -3.28 -13.51 18.53
N GLN A 456 -2.83 -13.77 17.30
CA GLN A 456 -2.15 -12.77 16.51
C GLN A 456 -3.12 -11.66 16.04
N ASN A 457 -4.33 -11.96 15.55
CA ASN A 457 -5.25 -10.89 15.14
C ASN A 457 -5.72 -10.05 16.32
N TYR A 458 -5.90 -10.65 17.50
CA TYR A 458 -6.18 -9.90 18.72
C TYR A 458 -5.03 -8.93 19.01
N ARG A 459 -3.79 -9.43 19.07
CA ARG A 459 -2.59 -8.60 19.29
C ARG A 459 -2.47 -7.47 18.26
N ASN A 460 -2.64 -7.77 16.97
CA ASN A 460 -2.55 -6.76 15.92
C ASN A 460 -3.65 -5.69 16.06
N THR A 461 -4.85 -6.09 16.51
CA THR A 461 -5.94 -5.13 16.73
C THR A 461 -5.60 -4.20 17.89
N VAL A 462 -4.99 -4.73 18.95
CA VAL A 462 -4.48 -3.96 20.08
C VAL A 462 -3.42 -2.96 19.62
N GLU A 463 -2.37 -3.44 18.95
CA GLU A 463 -1.29 -2.61 18.40
C GLU A 463 -1.82 -1.52 17.46
N LEU A 464 -2.86 -1.80 16.67
CA LEU A 464 -3.46 -0.83 15.77
C LEU A 464 -4.12 0.35 16.51
N TYR A 465 -4.99 0.10 17.50
CA TYR A 465 -5.70 1.18 18.18
C TYR A 465 -4.86 1.86 19.28
N GLU A 466 -3.73 1.27 19.67
CA GLU A 466 -2.74 1.87 20.59
C GLU A 466 -1.68 2.69 19.84
N SER A 467 -1.67 2.64 18.50
CA SER A 467 -0.73 3.41 17.70
C SER A 467 -1.05 4.90 17.67
N ASP A 468 0.00 5.73 17.65
CA ASP A 468 -0.11 7.18 17.47
C ASP A 468 -0.87 7.52 16.18
N TYR A 469 -0.61 6.78 15.09
CA TYR A 469 -1.30 6.96 13.80
C TYR A 469 -2.82 6.79 13.86
N TYR A 470 -3.33 5.93 14.76
CA TYR A 470 -4.76 5.80 14.94
C TYR A 470 -5.34 7.00 15.70
N GLU A 471 -4.66 7.44 16.76
CA GLU A 471 -5.07 8.63 17.52
C GLU A 471 -4.93 9.90 16.66
N ASP A 472 -3.92 10.02 15.80
CA ASP A 472 -3.78 11.08 14.80
C ASP A 472 -5.04 11.13 13.92
N ALA A 473 -5.45 9.99 13.35
CA ALA A 473 -6.64 9.93 12.51
C ALA A 473 -7.93 10.34 13.25
N LEU A 474 -8.05 10.02 14.54
CA LEU A 474 -9.22 10.39 15.34
C LEU A 474 -9.25 11.87 15.71
N ASN A 475 -8.09 12.43 16.03
CA ASN A 475 -7.95 13.79 16.51
C ASN A 475 -7.73 14.80 15.36
N GLU A 476 -7.53 14.30 14.14
CA GLU A 476 -7.34 15.08 12.93
C GLU A 476 -8.47 16.07 12.70
N LYS A 477 -8.10 17.30 12.36
CA LYS A 477 -9.04 18.39 12.11
C LYS A 477 -8.77 18.97 10.74
N ILE A 478 -9.84 19.43 10.11
CA ILE A 478 -9.74 20.23 8.89
C ILE A 478 -8.99 21.53 9.25
N PRO A 479 -7.86 21.85 8.59
CA PRO A 479 -7.13 23.09 8.79
C PRO A 479 -8.05 24.32 8.65
N LYS A 480 -7.89 25.32 9.52
CA LYS A 480 -8.72 26.55 9.49
C LYS A 480 -8.45 27.37 8.23
N GLU A 481 -7.23 27.26 7.71
CA GLU A 481 -6.64 27.93 6.56
C GLU A 481 -7.42 27.64 5.27
N ILE A 482 -8.14 26.51 5.23
CA ILE A 482 -9.03 26.17 4.12
C ILE A 482 -10.11 27.23 3.92
N LYS A 483 -10.72 27.72 5.01
CA LYS A 483 -11.77 28.75 4.93
C LYS A 483 -11.20 30.05 4.37
N VAL A 484 -9.99 30.42 4.83
CA VAL A 484 -9.28 31.61 4.37
C VAL A 484 -9.02 31.53 2.85
N ILE A 485 -8.59 30.37 2.35
CA ILE A 485 -8.35 30.18 0.91
C ILE A 485 -9.67 30.13 0.12
N GLU A 486 -10.73 29.55 0.66
CA GLU A 486 -12.05 29.47 0.00
C GLU A 486 -12.71 30.84 -0.18
N GLU A 487 -12.40 31.82 0.67
CA GLU A 487 -12.84 33.21 0.53
C GLU A 487 -12.14 33.98 -0.60
N LEU A 488 -11.08 33.42 -1.19
CA LEU A 488 -10.43 34.00 -2.37
C LEU A 488 -11.25 33.71 -3.64
N ASP A 489 -11.58 34.77 -4.40
CA ASP A 489 -12.42 34.67 -5.61
C ASP A 489 -11.93 33.65 -6.67
N ASP A 490 -10.63 33.37 -6.76
CA ASP A 490 -10.02 32.59 -7.84
C ASP A 490 -8.90 31.62 -7.42
N TYR A 491 -8.95 31.02 -6.21
CA TYR A 491 -7.88 30.13 -5.71
C TYR A 491 -7.64 28.85 -6.53
N LYS A 492 -8.67 28.33 -7.22
CA LYS A 492 -8.61 27.02 -7.89
C LYS A 492 -7.56 26.99 -9.00
N ASN A 493 -6.75 25.93 -9.05
CA ASN A 493 -5.66 25.75 -10.01
C ASN A 493 -4.58 26.86 -9.95
N LYS A 494 -4.45 27.55 -8.82
CA LYS A 494 -3.41 28.56 -8.58
C LYS A 494 -2.24 27.95 -7.79
N VAL A 495 -1.09 28.60 -7.92
CA VAL A 495 0.15 28.20 -7.23
C VAL A 495 0.33 29.08 -6.01
N PHE A 496 0.45 28.46 -4.86
CA PHE A 496 0.65 29.09 -3.55
C PHE A 496 2.10 28.87 -3.08
N LEU A 497 2.70 29.89 -2.49
CA LEU A 497 3.81 29.73 -1.57
C LEU A 497 3.24 29.83 -0.15
N THR A 498 3.28 28.72 0.59
CA THR A 498 2.64 28.60 1.90
C THR A 498 3.26 27.47 2.72
N GLN A 499 3.33 27.65 4.04
CA GLN A 499 3.69 26.59 5.00
C GLN A 499 2.51 25.66 5.31
N TYR A 500 1.27 26.07 5.01
CA TYR A 500 0.06 25.29 5.24
C TYR A 500 -0.20 24.30 4.11
N PHE A 501 0.77 23.46 3.78
CA PHE A 501 0.72 22.59 2.60
C PHE A 501 -0.43 21.56 2.67
N GLU A 502 -0.88 21.20 3.86
CA GLU A 502 -1.97 20.27 4.10
C GLU A 502 -3.30 20.77 3.51
N VAL A 503 -3.47 22.07 3.28
CA VAL A 503 -4.67 22.60 2.61
C VAL A 503 -4.83 22.03 1.19
N ALA A 504 -3.74 21.60 0.54
CA ALA A 504 -3.78 20.92 -0.75
C ALA A 504 -4.46 19.54 -0.68
N ALA A 505 -4.57 18.94 0.51
CA ALA A 505 -5.36 17.73 0.74
C ALA A 505 -6.85 17.95 0.49
N PHE A 506 -7.33 19.19 0.62
CA PHE A 506 -8.75 19.55 0.59
C PHE A 506 -9.11 20.42 -0.61
N LEU A 507 -8.20 21.30 -1.03
CA LEU A 507 -8.41 22.27 -2.08
C LEU A 507 -7.55 21.96 -3.30
N PRO A 508 -8.08 22.12 -4.54
CA PRO A 508 -7.32 21.88 -5.76
C PRO A 508 -6.42 23.08 -6.09
N ILE A 509 -5.43 23.30 -5.22
CA ILE A 509 -4.35 24.26 -5.40
C ILE A 509 -3.06 23.53 -5.73
N TYR A 510 -2.08 24.28 -6.21
CA TYR A 510 -0.71 23.81 -6.39
C TYR A 510 0.20 24.55 -5.42
N LEU A 511 1.30 23.91 -5.03
CA LEU A 511 2.32 24.49 -4.17
C LEU A 511 3.55 24.83 -5.01
N PHE A 512 4.18 25.96 -4.69
CA PHE A 512 5.40 26.36 -5.38
C PHE A 512 6.59 25.49 -4.97
N VAL A 513 6.67 25.16 -3.68
CA VAL A 513 7.61 24.24 -3.03
C VAL A 513 6.85 23.53 -1.91
N ILE A 514 7.23 22.30 -1.60
CA ILE A 514 6.69 21.52 -0.47
C ILE A 514 7.70 21.49 0.65
N GLU A 515 7.22 21.33 1.88
CA GLU A 515 8.10 21.18 3.04
C GLU A 515 8.99 19.92 2.94
N ASN A 516 8.38 18.80 2.52
CA ASN A 516 9.02 17.48 2.43
C ASN A 516 9.45 17.15 0.99
N SER A 517 10.67 17.49 0.65
CA SER A 517 11.25 17.32 -0.69
C SER A 517 11.18 15.92 -1.31
N HIS A 518 11.12 14.86 -0.51
CA HIS A 518 11.02 13.49 -1.01
C HIS A 518 9.66 13.19 -1.65
N PHE A 519 8.65 14.04 -1.44
CA PHE A 519 7.39 14.03 -2.21
C PHE A 519 7.44 14.92 -3.45
N SER A 520 8.59 15.51 -3.76
CA SER A 520 8.71 16.43 -4.88
C SER A 520 8.75 15.67 -6.20
N HIS A 521 8.03 16.18 -7.20
CA HIS A 521 8.11 15.65 -8.54
C HIS A 521 9.56 15.80 -9.05
N PRO A 522 10.20 14.76 -9.62
CA PRO A 522 11.61 14.85 -9.99
C PRO A 522 11.95 15.96 -10.99
N SER A 523 11.02 16.30 -11.88
CA SER A 523 11.16 17.42 -12.81
C SER A 523 10.77 18.79 -12.24
N ALA A 524 10.40 18.88 -10.95
CA ALA A 524 10.12 20.17 -10.32
C ALA A 524 11.39 20.97 -10.02
N LEU A 525 12.56 20.32 -9.99
CA LEU A 525 13.86 20.92 -9.68
C LEU A 525 13.80 21.63 -8.32
N TYR A 526 13.54 20.84 -7.28
CA TYR A 526 13.21 21.33 -5.93
C TYR A 526 14.30 22.26 -5.39
N ASN A 527 15.57 21.87 -5.47
CA ASN A 527 16.65 22.70 -4.94
C ASN A 527 16.77 24.02 -5.70
N GLU A 528 16.57 24.01 -7.02
CA GLU A 528 16.60 25.24 -7.81
C GLU A 528 15.42 26.18 -7.47
N ARG A 529 14.26 25.63 -7.09
CA ARG A 529 13.14 26.43 -6.57
C ARG A 529 13.46 27.04 -5.22
N VAL A 530 14.13 26.30 -4.33
CA VAL A 530 14.58 26.81 -3.02
C VAL A 530 15.58 27.95 -3.21
N VAL A 531 16.60 27.78 -4.06
CA VAL A 531 17.56 28.84 -4.41
C VAL A 531 16.86 30.05 -5.02
N PHE A 532 15.86 29.83 -5.88
CA PHE A 532 15.05 30.92 -6.42
C PHE A 532 14.29 31.68 -5.32
N LEU A 533 13.72 31.00 -4.32
CA LEU A 533 13.07 31.66 -3.18
C LEU A 533 14.06 32.46 -2.32
N GLN A 534 15.29 31.96 -2.11
CA GLN A 534 16.34 32.70 -1.41
C GLN A 534 16.69 34.00 -2.15
N ASN A 535 16.94 33.91 -3.46
CA ASN A 535 17.23 35.08 -4.30
C ASN A 535 16.06 36.09 -4.32
N LEU A 536 14.83 35.58 -4.32
CA LEU A 536 13.63 36.42 -4.21
C LEU A 536 13.56 37.16 -2.87
N ALA A 537 13.87 36.50 -1.76
CA ALA A 537 13.92 37.12 -0.44
C ALA A 537 14.98 38.24 -0.35
N ASP A 538 16.08 38.09 -1.09
CA ASP A 538 17.18 39.07 -1.14
C ASP A 538 16.92 40.30 -2.03
N CYS A 539 15.80 40.34 -2.77
CA CYS A 539 15.41 41.48 -3.59
C CYS A 539 15.32 42.77 -2.75
N LYS A 540 15.71 43.91 -3.31
CA LYS A 540 15.81 45.17 -2.53
C LYS A 540 14.48 45.86 -2.34
N ASN A 541 13.53 45.65 -3.25
CA ASN A 541 12.24 46.34 -3.26
C ASN A 541 11.18 45.55 -4.04
N SER A 542 9.91 45.94 -3.89
CA SER A 542 8.77 45.23 -4.51
C SER A 542 8.81 45.18 -6.05
N LYS A 543 9.50 46.12 -6.71
CA LYS A 543 9.60 46.12 -8.19
C LYS A 543 10.55 45.02 -8.65
N GLU A 544 11.75 44.97 -8.09
CA GLU A 544 12.74 43.92 -8.37
C GLU A 544 12.15 42.54 -8.05
N PHE A 545 11.52 42.40 -6.89
CA PHE A 545 10.85 41.16 -6.48
C PHE A 545 9.77 40.72 -7.50
N PHE A 546 8.93 41.65 -7.98
CA PHE A 546 7.92 41.34 -8.99
C PHE A 546 8.51 41.01 -10.38
N GLU A 547 9.57 41.70 -10.79
CA GLU A 547 10.27 41.43 -12.05
C GLU A 547 10.89 40.02 -12.04
N GLU A 548 11.56 39.63 -10.95
CA GLU A 548 12.10 38.27 -10.77
C GLU A 548 10.98 37.20 -10.75
N LEU A 549 9.85 37.48 -10.09
CA LEU A 549 8.68 36.59 -10.12
C LEU A 549 8.10 36.38 -11.53
N LYS A 550 8.16 37.41 -12.38
CA LYS A 550 7.62 37.36 -13.74
C LYS A 550 8.53 36.59 -14.68
N GLU A 551 9.84 36.72 -14.52
CA GLU A 551 10.85 36.02 -15.33
C GLU A 551 11.15 34.59 -14.82
N SER A 552 10.45 34.14 -13.76
CA SER A 552 10.64 32.80 -13.21
C SER A 552 10.35 31.69 -14.22
N LYS A 553 11.35 30.84 -14.46
CA LYS A 553 11.21 29.63 -15.28
C LYS A 553 10.26 28.58 -14.68
N PHE A 554 9.94 28.69 -13.39
CA PHE A 554 9.08 27.76 -12.66
C PHE A 554 7.58 28.08 -12.79
N GLY A 555 7.27 29.16 -13.50
CA GLY A 555 5.93 29.70 -13.62
C GLY A 555 5.53 30.59 -12.44
N PRO A 556 4.30 31.13 -12.49
CA PRO A 556 3.86 32.16 -11.56
C PRO A 556 3.57 31.65 -10.14
N ILE A 557 4.00 32.41 -9.11
CA ILE A 557 3.48 32.33 -7.74
C ILE A 557 2.30 33.30 -7.63
N HIS A 558 1.09 32.76 -7.53
CA HIS A 558 -0.12 33.58 -7.57
C HIS A 558 -0.44 34.15 -6.20
N TYR A 559 -0.17 33.39 -5.13
CA TYR A 559 -0.47 33.76 -3.76
C TYR A 559 0.71 33.45 -2.85
N PHE A 560 0.99 34.38 -1.95
CA PHE A 560 1.84 34.20 -0.79
C PHE A 560 0.93 34.17 0.43
N TYR A 561 0.87 33.01 1.10
CA TYR A 561 0.16 32.82 2.36
C TYR A 561 1.12 32.18 3.36
N LEU A 562 1.86 33.03 4.04
CA LEU A 562 3.02 32.68 4.85
C LEU A 562 2.77 33.06 6.31
N GLU A 563 3.43 32.38 7.25
CA GLU A 563 3.35 32.77 8.65
C GLU A 563 4.02 34.14 8.86
N PRO A 564 3.33 35.08 9.53
CA PRO A 564 3.91 36.35 9.87
C PRO A 564 4.93 36.21 11.01
N CYS A 565 6.14 36.73 10.81
CA CYS A 565 7.08 36.98 11.90
C CYS A 565 6.68 38.29 12.59
N VAL A 566 6.20 38.15 13.82
CA VAL A 566 5.78 39.29 14.64
C VAL A 566 6.97 39.81 15.44
N ASP A 567 7.27 41.11 15.33
CA ASP A 567 8.21 41.75 16.24
C ASP A 567 7.61 41.74 17.66
N PRO A 568 8.24 41.05 18.64
CA PRO A 568 7.72 40.98 20.01
C PRO A 568 7.60 42.35 20.67
N MET A 569 8.37 43.34 20.21
CA MET A 569 8.44 44.68 20.78
C MET A 569 7.34 45.62 20.24
N PHE A 570 6.83 45.38 19.03
CA PHE A 570 5.90 46.31 18.36
C PHE A 570 4.63 45.67 17.80
N LEU A 571 4.48 44.34 17.86
CA LEU A 571 3.36 43.58 17.26
C LEU A 571 3.15 43.82 15.76
N ASN A 572 4.13 44.42 15.08
CA ASN A 572 4.10 44.65 13.65
C ASN A 572 4.74 43.46 12.92
N ILE A 573 4.18 43.13 11.75
CA ILE A 573 4.71 42.07 10.90
C ILE A 573 5.86 42.65 10.08
N THR A 574 7.06 42.17 10.35
CA THR A 574 8.29 42.63 9.71
C THR A 574 8.71 41.71 8.57
N GLU A 575 8.50 40.41 8.76
CA GLU A 575 8.93 39.35 7.85
C GLU A 575 7.88 38.25 7.75
N PHE A 576 8.02 37.40 6.75
CA PHE A 576 7.25 36.18 6.58
C PHE A 576 8.20 34.99 6.47
N LEU A 577 7.91 33.91 7.20
CA LEU A 577 8.73 32.71 7.21
C LEU A 577 8.25 31.69 6.17
N PHE A 578 9.19 31.00 5.55
CA PHE A 578 8.94 29.78 4.80
C PHE A 578 10.01 28.73 5.15
N ASP A 579 9.58 27.55 5.61
CA ASP A 579 10.47 26.44 5.91
C ASP A 579 10.62 25.53 4.69
N ALA A 580 11.87 25.25 4.33
CA ALA A 580 12.25 24.28 3.31
C ALA A 580 13.22 23.26 3.90
N ALA A 581 13.19 22.01 3.43
CA ALA A 581 14.23 21.04 3.79
C ALA A 581 15.49 21.25 2.93
N GLU A 582 16.65 21.47 3.55
CA GLU A 582 17.98 21.30 2.93
C GLU A 582 18.36 19.81 2.92
N LEU A 583 18.91 19.33 1.81
CA LEU A 583 19.06 17.89 1.55
C LEU A 583 20.48 17.47 1.15
N GLU A 584 21.43 18.39 1.16
CA GLU A 584 22.80 18.04 0.80
C GLU A 584 23.46 17.14 1.86
N HIS A 585 22.90 17.05 3.07
CA HIS A 585 23.55 16.40 4.22
C HIS A 585 22.71 15.23 4.76
N PHE A 586 23.21 14.01 4.52
CA PHE A 586 22.76 12.84 5.28
C PHE A 586 23.39 12.85 6.68
N PRO A 587 22.68 12.54 7.78
CA PRO A 587 21.25 12.25 7.95
C PRO A 587 20.46 13.43 8.57
N GLU A 588 21.04 14.62 8.68
CA GLU A 588 20.44 15.75 9.38
C GLU A 588 19.64 16.61 8.40
N ARG A 589 18.31 16.60 8.57
CA ARG A 589 17.42 17.58 7.93
C ARG A 589 17.78 18.94 8.51
N LEU A 590 18.40 19.79 7.71
CA LEU A 590 18.54 21.20 8.04
C LEU A 590 17.26 21.88 7.57
N ASP A 591 16.48 22.39 8.52
CA ASP A 591 15.33 23.23 8.18
C ASP A 591 15.87 24.59 7.75
N LEU A 592 15.78 24.87 6.46
CA LEU A 592 16.13 26.13 5.86
C LEU A 592 14.95 27.09 6.01
N GLN A 593 15.20 28.19 6.70
CA GLN A 593 14.23 29.24 6.92
C GLN A 593 14.48 30.41 5.96
N ILE A 594 13.49 30.72 5.13
CA ILE A 594 13.54 31.84 4.18
C ILE A 594 12.62 32.95 4.68
N TYR A 595 13.18 34.15 4.85
CA TYR A 595 12.49 35.31 5.41
C TYR A 595 12.18 36.35 4.32
N PHE A 596 10.90 36.62 4.07
CA PHE A 596 10.46 37.65 3.14
C PHE A 596 10.07 38.93 3.89
N ARG A 597 10.78 40.04 3.63
CA ARG A 597 10.45 41.34 4.23
C ARG A 597 9.07 41.84 3.76
N ALA A 598 8.27 42.40 4.66
CA ALA A 598 6.94 42.92 4.33
C ALA A 598 6.96 43.97 3.19
N GLU A 599 8.01 44.79 3.14
CA GLU A 599 8.28 45.81 2.10
C GLU A 599 8.26 45.23 0.66
N LEU A 600 8.59 43.95 0.49
CA LEU A 600 8.56 43.29 -0.82
C LEU A 600 7.13 43.22 -1.40
N PHE A 601 6.10 43.31 -0.55
CA PHE A 601 4.69 43.18 -0.94
C PHE A 601 3.89 44.49 -0.87
N GLU A 602 4.48 45.58 -0.37
CA GLU A 602 3.73 46.83 -0.09
C GLU A 602 3.25 47.57 -1.34
N ASN A 603 3.93 47.38 -2.49
CA ASN A 603 3.56 48.08 -3.70
C ASN A 603 2.28 47.52 -4.33
N SER A 604 1.17 48.24 -4.15
CA SER A 604 -0.15 47.89 -4.66
C SER A 604 -0.24 47.76 -6.19
N LYS A 605 0.76 48.24 -6.96
CA LYS A 605 0.84 48.01 -8.41
C LYS A 605 1.11 46.53 -8.73
N TYR A 606 1.91 45.86 -7.90
CA TYR A 606 2.40 44.50 -8.14
C TYR A 606 1.66 43.46 -7.29
N PHE A 607 1.20 43.84 -6.11
CA PHE A 607 0.53 42.94 -5.17
C PHE A 607 -0.82 43.49 -4.71
N LYS A 608 -1.76 42.60 -4.43
CA LYS A 608 -3.01 42.91 -3.70
C LYS A 608 -2.92 42.23 -2.34
N LYS A 609 -2.83 43.03 -1.28
CA LYS A 609 -2.99 42.55 0.09
C LYS A 609 -4.46 42.20 0.33
N ILE A 610 -4.70 41.02 0.86
CA ILE A 610 -6.02 40.49 1.21
C ILE A 610 -5.92 40.10 2.69
N ILE A 611 -6.90 40.51 3.49
CA ILE A 611 -6.97 40.20 4.92
C ILE A 611 -8.29 39.47 5.16
N ILE A 612 -8.21 38.26 5.68
CA ILE A 612 -9.35 37.37 5.97
C ILE A 612 -9.08 36.76 7.34
N ASP A 613 -9.99 36.92 8.30
CA ASP A 613 -9.84 36.36 9.65
C ASP A 613 -8.46 36.57 10.31
N GLU A 614 -7.91 37.78 10.16
CA GLU A 614 -6.56 38.19 10.65
C GLU A 614 -5.37 37.62 9.86
N ASP A 615 -5.61 36.64 8.98
CA ASP A 615 -4.61 36.12 8.05
C ASP A 615 -4.33 37.12 6.92
N ILE A 616 -3.06 37.25 6.55
CA ILE A 616 -2.60 38.13 5.47
C ILE A 616 -2.17 37.28 4.27
N ILE A 617 -2.80 37.55 3.13
CA ILE A 617 -2.48 36.90 1.86
C ILE A 617 -2.10 37.98 0.85
N TYR A 618 -0.97 37.79 0.16
CA TYR A 618 -0.61 38.65 -0.97
C TYR A 618 -0.88 37.93 -2.29
N LYS A 619 -1.72 38.54 -3.13
CA LYS A 619 -1.97 38.09 -4.50
C LYS A 619 -1.10 38.86 -5.48
N THR A 620 -0.33 38.15 -6.30
CA THR A 620 0.47 38.72 -7.39
C THR A 620 -0.43 39.20 -8.54
N LYS A 621 -0.17 40.40 -9.07
CA LYS A 621 -0.89 41.00 -10.21
C LYS A 621 -0.12 40.76 -11.51
N TYR A 622 -0.19 39.54 -12.04
CA TYR A 622 0.38 39.17 -13.34
C TYR A 622 -0.26 39.90 -14.52
#